data_AF-K3WCF7-F1
#
_entry.id   AF-K3WCF7-F1
#
_cell.length_a   1.000
_cell.length_b   1.000
_cell.length_c   1.000
_cell.angle_alpha   90.00
_cell.angle_beta   90.00
_cell.angle_gamma   90.00
#
_symmetry.space_group_name_H-M   'P 1'
#
loop_
_entity.id
_entity.type
_entity.pdbx_description
1 polymer ?
#
loop_
_entity_poly.entity_id
_entity_poly.type
_entity_poly.pdbx_seq_one_letter_code
_entity_poly.pdbx_strand_id
1 'polypeptide(L)'
;MRASLTALLATYAAVTSAAVDDVLAPVRVADAGNSMVLNATTSAVATNGKKACDFEGVHIRHRGAKYLVGRTHKRGSIYGSCVDGQLTCYEDNGIADAPLLAHKAVECNSQVINARRRKLGVAVELTEDIWPDGVIWYRINSSFSAEENRIIREGIALYDATDVNITFKECEPATLCNNKYVSFEQNEDACYSYVGYVDDGEPQIVNLGESCFDGAGTAVHEIGHALGLYHEHTHPQREVIVLTDGDLPVSASNYAKETQAIFKPYDKGSIMHYGRSAGLCLPKDEYPLSSFCDVEITTNCVMPVRQHCNTTRNHEIGQRGVLSAGDINTLKTLYGSTDGKNNSSEPQVTDWTDNVAREYNSAAARNQAKQAEKAKQKVENANTKKTTSYGNNGWGTWGSYTNGFSFRGAGN
;
A
#
# COMPACT_ATOMS: atom_id res chain seq x y z
N MET A 1 -62.71 9.14 -0.65
CA MET A 1 -63.86 9.64 -1.45
C MET A 1 -64.51 10.78 -0.68
N ARG A 2 -64.54 11.98 -1.29
CA ARG A 2 -65.41 13.18 -1.10
C ARG A 2 -65.86 13.54 0.35
N ALA A 3 -65.71 14.79 0.82
CA ALA A 3 -66.22 15.99 0.16
C ALA A 3 -65.51 17.29 0.56
N SER A 4 -65.60 18.24 -0.37
CA SER A 4 -65.06 19.60 -0.45
C SER A 4 -65.63 20.60 0.56
N LEU A 5 -64.89 21.70 0.81
CA LEU A 5 -65.45 23.05 0.83
C LEU A 5 -64.42 24.10 0.34
N THR A 6 -64.73 24.72 -0.81
CA THR A 6 -64.49 26.12 -1.26
C THR A 6 -63.29 26.91 -0.70
N ALA A 7 -62.26 27.25 -1.49
CA ALA A 7 -62.18 28.25 -2.58
C ALA A 7 -62.21 29.73 -2.11
N LEU A 8 -61.07 30.42 -2.26
CA LEU A 8 -61.03 31.82 -2.70
C LEU A 8 -59.79 32.06 -3.58
N LEU A 9 -60.07 32.53 -4.80
CA LEU A 9 -59.15 33.15 -5.78
C LEU A 9 -58.56 34.45 -5.19
N ALA A 10 -57.40 34.98 -5.62
CA ALA A 10 -57.13 35.58 -6.93
C ALA A 10 -55.64 36.02 -6.94
N THR A 11 -54.76 35.49 -7.81
CA THR A 11 -54.38 35.93 -9.19
C THR A 11 -53.47 37.16 -9.32
N TYR A 12 -52.51 37.01 -10.26
CA TYR A 12 -51.65 38.01 -10.95
C TYR A 12 -50.44 38.57 -10.18
N ALA A 13 -49.24 38.73 -10.74
CA ALA A 13 -48.66 38.45 -12.06
C ALA A 13 -47.13 38.46 -11.92
N ALA A 14 -46.43 37.77 -12.81
CA ALA A 14 -44.99 37.90 -13.01
C ALA A 14 -44.60 39.31 -13.51
N VAL A 15 -43.34 39.71 -13.32
CA VAL A 15 -42.38 40.17 -14.37
C VAL A 15 -41.17 40.94 -13.76
N THR A 16 -39.99 40.58 -14.27
CA THR A 16 -38.68 41.30 -14.39
C THR A 16 -37.76 41.61 -13.21
N SER A 17 -36.56 41.00 -13.30
CA SER A 17 -35.19 41.56 -13.36
C SER A 17 -34.76 42.83 -12.59
N ALA A 18 -33.46 42.79 -12.21
CA ALA A 18 -32.57 43.83 -11.68
C ALA A 18 -32.52 43.85 -10.13
N ALA A 19 -31.44 43.38 -9.50
CA ALA A 19 -30.13 44.03 -9.30
C ALA A 19 -30.09 44.80 -7.97
N VAL A 20 -29.23 44.28 -7.07
CA VAL A 20 -28.48 44.91 -5.97
C VAL A 20 -29.24 45.75 -4.93
N ASP A 21 -29.16 45.35 -3.67
CA ASP A 21 -28.85 46.26 -2.55
C ASP A 21 -28.30 45.47 -1.35
N ASP A 22 -27.02 45.68 -1.08
CA ASP A 22 -26.33 45.32 0.16
C ASP A 22 -26.70 46.35 1.24
N VAL A 23 -27.16 45.90 2.41
CA VAL A 23 -27.21 46.72 3.63
C VAL A 23 -26.42 46.01 4.72
N LEU A 24 -25.16 46.41 4.88
CA LEU A 24 -24.36 46.15 6.09
C LEU A 24 -24.53 47.33 7.06
N ALA A 25 -24.88 47.02 8.31
CA ALA A 25 -24.79 47.95 9.44
C ALA A 25 -23.34 47.96 10.01
N PRO A 26 -22.77 49.12 10.39
CA PRO A 26 -21.36 49.24 10.74
C PRO A 26 -21.08 49.14 12.25
N VAL A 27 -19.98 48.46 12.61
CA VAL A 27 -19.30 48.66 13.90
C VAL A 27 -18.15 49.65 13.68
N ARG A 28 -18.18 50.74 14.44
CA ARG A 28 -17.19 51.83 14.43
C ARG A 28 -15.95 51.47 15.24
N VAL A 29 -14.76 51.76 14.70
CA VAL A 29 -13.61 52.22 15.48
C VAL A 29 -12.92 53.33 14.67
N ALA A 30 -12.73 54.49 15.31
CA ALA A 30 -11.96 55.63 14.81
C ALA A 30 -10.46 55.40 15.07
N ASP A 31 -9.55 55.84 14.18
CA ASP A 31 -8.92 57.17 14.27
C ASP A 31 -7.85 57.42 13.18
N ALA A 32 -7.73 58.71 12.81
CA ALA A 32 -6.61 59.47 12.26
C ALA A 32 -5.74 58.97 11.07
N GLY A 33 -6.02 59.55 9.87
CA GLY A 33 -5.06 60.41 9.14
C GLY A 33 -3.94 59.77 8.31
N ASN A 34 -4.12 59.69 6.97
CA ASN A 34 -3.34 60.44 5.98
C ASN A 34 -3.94 60.22 4.56
N SER A 35 -4.11 61.29 3.79
CA SER A 35 -4.59 61.25 2.42
C SER A 35 -3.44 60.91 1.47
N MET A 36 -3.53 59.79 0.75
CA MET A 36 -2.74 59.56 -0.46
C MET A 36 -3.64 58.92 -1.50
N VAL A 37 -3.94 59.67 -2.55
CA VAL A 37 -4.70 59.24 -3.71
C VAL A 37 -3.89 58.16 -4.44
N LEU A 38 -4.39 56.92 -4.41
CA LEU A 38 -3.92 55.83 -5.27
C LEU A 38 -5.12 55.36 -6.09
N ASN A 39 -5.02 55.55 -7.40
CA ASN A 39 -5.96 55.04 -8.39
C ASN A 39 -6.17 53.54 -8.18
N ALA A 40 -7.40 53.15 -7.87
CA ALA A 40 -7.81 51.76 -7.85
C ALA A 40 -7.89 51.23 -9.30
N THR A 41 -6.76 50.75 -9.82
CA THR A 41 -6.84 49.60 -10.73
C THR A 41 -7.21 48.41 -9.87
N THR A 42 -8.35 47.80 -10.19
CA THR A 42 -8.80 46.53 -9.63
C THR A 42 -7.79 45.44 -9.98
N SER A 43 -6.71 45.35 -9.21
CA SER A 43 -5.98 44.09 -9.09
C SER A 43 -6.86 43.16 -8.29
N ALA A 44 -7.62 42.34 -9.00
CA ALA A 44 -8.00 41.05 -8.49
C ALA A 44 -6.73 40.44 -7.90
N VAL A 45 -6.68 40.28 -6.58
CA VAL A 45 -5.71 39.38 -5.95
C VAL A 45 -6.06 38.02 -6.52
N ALA A 46 -5.35 37.62 -7.57
CA ALA A 46 -5.36 36.28 -8.06
C ALA A 46 -4.94 35.41 -6.88
N THR A 47 -5.90 34.71 -6.28
CA THR A 47 -5.59 33.43 -5.66
C THR A 47 -5.00 32.62 -6.80
N ASN A 48 -3.68 32.53 -6.86
CA ASN A 48 -2.99 31.67 -7.82
C ASN A 48 -3.32 30.25 -7.40
N GLY A 49 -4.51 29.80 -7.81
CA GLY A 49 -5.08 28.52 -7.45
C GLY A 49 -4.21 27.46 -8.09
N LYS A 50 -3.61 26.63 -7.25
CA LYS A 50 -2.87 25.43 -7.62
C LYS A 50 -3.50 24.76 -8.84
N LYS A 51 -2.80 24.75 -9.98
CA LYS A 51 -3.38 24.36 -11.27
C LYS A 51 -3.41 22.84 -11.47
N ALA A 52 -4.49 22.35 -12.07
CA ALA A 52 -4.60 20.98 -12.57
C ALA A 52 -3.95 20.86 -13.96
N CYS A 53 -3.74 19.62 -14.40
CA CYS A 53 -3.17 19.25 -15.67
C CYS A 53 -4.19 18.42 -16.45
N ASP A 54 -4.45 18.80 -17.70
CA ASP A 54 -5.31 18.06 -18.62
C ASP A 54 -4.45 17.46 -19.73
N PHE A 55 -4.56 16.15 -19.95
CA PHE A 55 -3.79 15.46 -20.97
C PHE A 55 -4.61 14.35 -21.63
N GLU A 56 -4.88 14.47 -22.93
CA GLU A 56 -5.57 13.44 -23.73
C GLU A 56 -6.87 12.92 -23.08
N GLY A 57 -7.70 13.84 -22.58
CA GLY A 57 -8.96 13.54 -21.90
C GLY A 57 -8.82 13.07 -20.45
N VAL A 58 -7.60 12.94 -19.92
CA VAL A 58 -7.32 12.60 -18.53
C VAL A 58 -7.04 13.88 -17.74
N HIS A 59 -7.93 14.17 -16.79
CA HIS A 59 -7.77 15.28 -15.86
C HIS A 59 -7.03 14.81 -14.60
N ILE A 60 -5.86 15.40 -14.35
CA ILE A 60 -4.96 15.14 -13.22
C ILE A 60 -4.87 16.41 -12.39
N ARG A 61 -5.28 16.36 -11.13
CA ARG A 61 -5.32 17.57 -10.28
C ARG A 61 -3.95 17.84 -9.64
N HIS A 62 -3.77 19.05 -9.12
CA HIS A 62 -2.54 19.41 -8.39
C HIS A 62 -2.22 18.38 -7.29
N ARG A 63 -0.99 17.87 -7.27
CA ARG A 63 -0.44 16.78 -6.44
C ARG A 63 -1.09 15.41 -6.64
N GLY A 64 -1.89 15.23 -7.68
CA GLY A 64 -2.45 13.94 -8.08
C GLY A 64 -1.57 13.23 -9.12
N ALA A 65 -1.77 11.93 -9.25
CA ALA A 65 -1.21 11.12 -10.31
C ALA A 65 -2.29 10.22 -10.94
N LYS A 66 -2.23 9.97 -12.26
CA LYS A 66 -3.14 9.05 -12.96
C LYS A 66 -2.43 8.30 -14.06
N TYR A 67 -2.78 7.02 -14.22
CA TYR A 67 -2.34 6.23 -15.37
C TYR A 67 -2.99 6.74 -16.65
N LEU A 68 -2.13 7.08 -17.61
CA LEU A 68 -2.50 7.50 -18.95
C LEU A 68 -2.64 6.27 -19.88
N VAL A 69 -1.84 5.23 -19.63
CA VAL A 69 -1.83 3.94 -20.34
C VAL A 69 -1.47 2.84 -19.36
N GLY A 70 -2.10 1.68 -19.51
CA GLY A 70 -1.78 0.49 -18.74
C GLY A 70 -2.43 0.52 -17.36
N ARG A 71 -1.75 -0.08 -16.38
CA ARG A 71 -2.20 -0.21 -15.00
C ARG A 71 -1.05 -0.02 -14.02
N THR A 72 -1.38 0.22 -12.77
CA THR A 72 -0.47 0.24 -11.62
C THR A 72 0.45 -0.98 -11.59
N HIS A 73 1.73 -0.73 -11.36
CA HIS A 73 2.80 -1.71 -11.21
C HIS A 73 2.95 -2.68 -12.40
N LYS A 74 2.52 -2.29 -13.62
CA LYS A 74 2.82 -3.04 -14.85
C LYS A 74 3.86 -2.29 -15.67
N ARG A 75 4.99 -2.94 -15.94
CA ARG A 75 6.08 -2.40 -16.76
C ARG A 75 5.57 -1.88 -18.10
N GLY A 76 5.99 -0.66 -18.45
CA GLY A 76 5.58 0.01 -19.70
C GLY A 76 4.23 0.72 -19.62
N SER A 77 3.56 0.70 -18.47
CA SER A 77 2.47 1.62 -18.16
C SER A 77 3.04 3.03 -18.00
N ILE A 78 2.22 4.04 -18.31
CA ILE A 78 2.64 5.44 -18.22
C ILE A 78 1.64 6.15 -17.32
N TYR A 79 2.12 6.80 -16.26
CA TYR A 79 1.31 7.68 -15.42
C TYR A 79 1.80 9.12 -15.48
N GLY A 80 0.87 10.05 -15.39
CA GLY A 80 1.15 11.48 -15.26
C GLY A 80 1.01 11.92 -13.81
N SER A 81 1.96 12.72 -13.32
CA SER A 81 1.86 13.46 -12.06
C SER A 81 1.75 14.95 -12.35
N CYS A 82 0.86 15.65 -11.63
CA CYS A 82 0.64 17.08 -11.84
C CYS A 82 1.05 17.88 -10.62
N VAL A 83 1.99 18.81 -10.78
CA VAL A 83 2.35 19.77 -9.72
C VAL A 83 2.17 21.17 -10.27
N ASP A 84 1.11 21.83 -9.82
CA ASP A 84 0.79 23.23 -10.15
C ASP A 84 0.72 23.52 -11.65
N GLY A 85 -0.04 22.68 -12.37
CA GLY A 85 -0.21 22.78 -13.82
C GLY A 85 0.96 22.24 -14.63
N GLN A 86 2.05 21.84 -13.98
CA GLN A 86 3.16 21.15 -14.62
C GLN A 86 2.92 19.64 -14.59
N LEU A 87 2.60 19.09 -15.76
CA LEU A 87 2.50 17.64 -15.96
C LEU A 87 3.88 17.05 -16.19
N THR A 88 4.21 16.01 -15.43
CA THR A 88 5.39 15.16 -15.69
C THR A 88 4.92 13.73 -15.84
N CYS A 89 5.32 13.07 -16.93
CA CYS A 89 4.99 11.67 -17.19
C CYS A 89 6.14 10.76 -16.75
N TYR A 90 5.78 9.60 -16.23
CA TYR A 90 6.70 8.58 -15.78
C TYR A 90 6.33 7.25 -16.40
N GLU A 91 7.34 6.49 -16.78
CA GLU A 91 7.18 5.09 -17.11
C GLU A 91 7.19 4.29 -15.81
N ASP A 92 6.11 3.53 -15.59
CA ASP A 92 6.05 2.58 -14.50
C ASP A 92 6.90 1.36 -14.88
N ASN A 93 7.88 1.05 -14.03
CA ASN A 93 8.79 -0.07 -14.21
C ASN A 93 8.25 -1.35 -13.58
N GLY A 94 7.09 -1.31 -12.91
CA GLY A 94 6.49 -2.46 -12.25
C GLY A 94 6.96 -2.70 -10.81
N ILE A 95 7.63 -1.71 -10.22
CA ILE A 95 8.22 -1.79 -8.88
C ILE A 95 7.26 -1.13 -7.89
N ALA A 96 6.83 -1.89 -6.87
CA ALA A 96 6.10 -1.35 -5.72
C ALA A 96 7.08 -0.75 -4.71
N ASP A 97 6.67 0.29 -3.97
CA ASP A 97 7.49 0.96 -2.94
C ASP A 97 8.75 1.67 -3.44
N ALA A 98 8.89 1.79 -4.77
CA ALA A 98 10.00 2.49 -5.39
C ALA A 98 10.08 3.96 -4.90
N PRO A 99 11.29 4.46 -4.56
CA PRO A 99 11.50 5.88 -4.29
C PRO A 99 11.02 6.74 -5.45
N LEU A 100 10.56 7.97 -5.18
CA LEU A 100 10.13 8.93 -6.23
C LEU A 100 11.16 9.11 -7.37
N LEU A 101 12.45 8.93 -7.06
CA LEU A 101 13.57 9.06 -8.01
C LEU A 101 13.80 7.81 -8.87
N ALA A 102 13.24 6.66 -8.51
CA ALA A 102 13.42 5.39 -9.22
C ALA A 102 12.50 5.26 -10.45
N HIS A 103 11.47 6.10 -10.57
CA HIS A 103 10.60 6.14 -11.75
C HIS A 103 11.25 6.99 -12.86
N LYS A 104 11.35 6.41 -14.06
CA LYS A 104 11.96 7.07 -15.21
C LYS A 104 11.01 8.13 -15.76
N ALA A 105 11.39 9.40 -15.67
CA ALA A 105 10.67 10.48 -16.36
C ALA A 105 10.72 10.25 -17.88
N VAL A 106 9.56 10.33 -18.53
CA VAL A 106 9.39 10.19 -19.97
C VAL A 106 8.64 11.38 -20.54
N GLU A 107 8.82 11.64 -21.84
CA GLU A 107 8.01 12.65 -22.51
C GLU A 107 6.54 12.24 -22.52
N CYS A 108 5.65 13.19 -22.18
CA CYS A 108 4.21 13.04 -22.30
C CYS A 108 3.79 13.03 -23.79
N ASN A 109 4.07 11.94 -24.50
CA ASN A 109 3.83 11.84 -25.94
C ASN A 109 2.42 11.26 -26.23
N SER A 110 1.52 12.13 -26.68
CA SER A 110 0.15 11.78 -27.04
C SER A 110 0.04 10.69 -28.10
N GLN A 111 0.96 10.64 -29.08
CA GLN A 111 0.92 9.64 -30.13
C GLN A 111 1.27 8.24 -29.61
N VAL A 112 2.29 8.13 -28.74
CA VAL A 112 2.67 6.88 -28.08
C VAL A 112 1.55 6.40 -27.16
N ILE A 113 1.01 7.32 -26.35
CA ILE A 113 -0.07 7.03 -25.40
C ILE A 113 -1.32 6.55 -26.14
N ASN A 114 -1.75 7.27 -27.18
CA ASN A 114 -2.92 6.89 -27.98
C ASN A 114 -2.69 5.65 -28.85
N ALA A 115 -1.46 5.35 -29.26
CA ALA A 115 -1.14 4.10 -29.95
C ALA A 115 -1.23 2.90 -29.00
N ARG A 116 -0.80 3.05 -27.74
CA ARG A 116 -0.90 1.99 -26.72
C ARG A 116 -2.34 1.81 -26.21
N ARG A 117 -3.12 2.89 -26.07
CA ARG A 117 -4.57 2.82 -25.75
C ARG A 117 -5.40 2.08 -26.81
N ARG A 118 -4.95 2.09 -28.07
CA ARG A 118 -5.67 1.45 -29.20
C ARG A 118 -5.53 -0.08 -29.23
N LYS A 119 -4.78 -0.70 -28.31
CA LYS A 119 -4.75 -2.15 -28.11
C LYS A 119 -5.80 -2.57 -27.08
N LEU A 120 -7.09 -2.46 -27.41
CA LEU A 120 -8.18 -2.97 -26.57
C LEU A 120 -8.67 -4.32 -27.11
N GLY A 121 -8.19 -5.39 -26.48
CA GLY A 121 -8.87 -6.68 -26.44
C GLY A 121 -9.65 -6.81 -25.12
N VAL A 122 -10.74 -7.56 -25.14
CA VAL A 122 -11.54 -7.92 -23.96
C VAL A 122 -10.79 -9.00 -23.19
N ALA A 123 -10.65 -8.80 -21.87
CA ALA A 123 -9.91 -9.60 -20.89
C ALA A 123 -8.38 -9.39 -20.89
N VAL A 124 -7.86 -8.92 -19.74
CA VAL A 124 -6.47 -9.14 -19.36
C VAL A 124 -6.46 -10.47 -18.64
N GLU A 125 -5.95 -11.51 -19.29
CA GLU A 125 -5.64 -12.76 -18.61
C GLU A 125 -4.49 -12.49 -17.65
N LEU A 126 -4.74 -12.64 -16.34
CA LEU A 126 -3.76 -12.40 -15.27
C LEU A 126 -2.62 -13.44 -15.27
N THR A 127 -2.59 -14.36 -16.22
CA THR A 127 -1.64 -15.48 -16.32
C THR A 127 -0.21 -15.02 -16.57
N GLU A 128 0.02 -13.82 -17.11
CA GLU A 128 1.37 -13.29 -17.35
C GLU A 128 2.09 -12.87 -16.06
N ASP A 129 1.36 -12.59 -14.98
CA ASP A 129 1.94 -12.07 -13.73
C ASP A 129 2.04 -13.14 -12.63
N ILE A 130 1.77 -14.42 -12.95
CA ILE A 130 1.82 -15.58 -12.04
C ILE A 130 3.07 -16.41 -12.35
N TRP A 131 3.81 -16.83 -11.32
CA TRP A 131 4.99 -17.70 -11.51
C TRP A 131 4.62 -19.04 -12.14
N PRO A 132 5.31 -19.48 -13.21
CA PRO A 132 5.08 -20.77 -13.84
C PRO A 132 5.12 -21.92 -12.83
N ASP A 133 4.10 -22.78 -12.87
CA ASP A 133 3.93 -23.94 -11.98
C ASP A 133 3.92 -23.62 -10.47
N GLY A 134 3.74 -22.34 -10.09
CA GLY A 134 3.90 -21.91 -8.70
C GLY A 134 5.32 -22.07 -8.16
N VAL A 135 6.32 -22.16 -9.04
CA VAL A 135 7.73 -22.32 -8.64
C VAL A 135 8.42 -20.97 -8.66
N ILE A 136 8.85 -20.52 -7.48
CA ILE A 136 9.62 -19.29 -7.30
C ILE A 136 11.09 -19.67 -7.14
N TRP A 137 11.83 -19.51 -8.22
CA TRP A 137 13.28 -19.60 -8.17
C TRP A 137 13.83 -18.36 -7.48
N TYR A 138 14.78 -18.52 -6.56
CA TYR A 138 15.42 -17.39 -5.89
C TYR A 138 16.92 -17.56 -5.72
N ARG A 139 17.62 -16.43 -5.58
CA ARG A 139 19.03 -16.36 -5.17
C ARG A 139 19.22 -15.23 -4.17
N ILE A 140 20.17 -15.41 -3.27
CA ILE A 140 20.62 -14.35 -2.37
C ILE A 140 21.96 -13.85 -2.91
N ASN A 141 21.92 -12.73 -3.64
CA ASN A 141 23.06 -12.28 -4.44
C ASN A 141 23.91 -11.20 -3.74
N SER A 142 23.34 -10.43 -2.82
CA SER A 142 24.10 -9.46 -2.01
C SER A 142 24.74 -10.08 -0.77
N SER A 143 25.73 -9.37 -0.22
CA SER A 143 26.49 -9.77 0.97
C SER A 143 25.74 -9.46 2.27
N PHE A 144 24.59 -10.09 2.48
CA PHE A 144 23.84 -10.01 3.72
C PHE A 144 24.62 -10.63 4.90
N SER A 145 24.49 -10.06 6.08
CA SER A 145 24.95 -10.65 7.34
C SER A 145 24.26 -11.99 7.62
N ALA A 146 24.79 -12.75 8.59
CA ALA A 146 24.18 -14.02 8.98
C ALA A 146 22.75 -13.86 9.52
N GLU A 147 22.47 -12.74 10.19
CA GLU A 147 21.14 -12.43 10.72
C GLU A 147 20.16 -12.02 9.61
N GLU A 148 20.58 -11.16 8.69
CA GLU A 148 19.77 -10.77 7.53
C GLU A 148 19.43 -11.99 6.65
N ASN A 149 20.41 -12.87 6.40
CA ASN A 149 20.18 -14.15 5.73
C ASN A 149 19.17 -15.03 6.45
N ARG A 150 19.22 -15.07 7.79
CA ARG A 150 18.27 -15.81 8.62
C ARG A 150 16.86 -15.24 8.45
N ILE A 151 16.72 -13.91 8.44
CA ILE A 151 15.45 -13.20 8.29
C ILE A 151 14.84 -13.42 6.90
N ILE A 152 15.62 -13.35 5.82
CA ILE A 152 15.15 -13.65 4.45
C ILE A 152 14.58 -15.08 4.39
N ARG A 153 15.32 -16.05 4.92
CA ARG A 153 14.90 -17.46 4.95
C ARG A 153 13.69 -17.69 5.85
N GLU A 154 13.52 -16.91 6.92
CA GLU A 154 12.32 -16.93 7.76
C GLU A 154 11.10 -16.41 6.97
N GLY A 155 11.25 -15.34 6.20
CA GLY A 155 10.20 -14.83 5.32
C GLY A 155 9.75 -15.87 4.27
N ILE A 156 10.71 -16.53 3.61
CA ILE A 156 10.43 -17.64 2.68
C ILE A 156 9.68 -18.79 3.39
N ALA A 157 10.16 -19.18 4.57
CA ALA A 157 9.57 -20.28 5.34
C ALA A 157 8.12 -20.00 5.79
N LEU A 158 7.73 -18.74 5.97
CA LEU A 158 6.36 -18.37 6.31
C LEU A 158 5.39 -18.67 5.15
N TYR A 159 5.81 -18.46 3.90
CA TYR A 159 5.05 -18.84 2.71
C TYR A 159 5.01 -20.37 2.52
N ASP A 160 6.14 -21.06 2.67
CA ASP A 160 6.22 -22.53 2.58
C ASP A 160 5.35 -23.24 3.64
N ALA A 161 5.10 -22.59 4.77
CA ALA A 161 4.26 -23.14 5.83
C ALA A 161 2.75 -22.97 5.59
N THR A 162 2.34 -22.26 4.52
CA THR A 162 0.94 -22.14 4.09
C THR A 162 0.51 -23.35 3.25
N ASP A 163 -0.80 -23.46 3.01
CA ASP A 163 -1.43 -24.44 2.12
C ASP A 163 -1.69 -23.86 0.71
N VAL A 164 -0.89 -22.87 0.30
CA VAL A 164 -0.84 -22.34 -1.06
C VAL A 164 0.07 -23.24 -1.91
N ASN A 165 -0.30 -23.52 -3.15
CA ASN A 165 0.50 -24.30 -4.09
C ASN A 165 1.64 -23.47 -4.70
N ILE A 166 2.55 -23.03 -3.85
CA ILE A 166 3.80 -22.35 -4.20
C ILE A 166 5.00 -23.13 -3.66
N THR A 167 6.15 -23.02 -4.32
CA THR A 167 7.39 -23.65 -3.88
C THR A 167 8.57 -22.75 -4.15
N PHE A 168 9.37 -22.46 -3.12
CA PHE A 168 10.62 -21.75 -3.27
C PHE A 168 11.78 -22.70 -3.54
N LYS A 169 12.60 -22.40 -4.55
CA LYS A 169 13.79 -23.19 -4.91
C LYS A 169 15.00 -22.30 -5.12
N GLU A 170 16.14 -22.68 -4.54
CA GLU A 170 17.40 -22.00 -4.80
C GLU A 170 17.83 -22.22 -6.26
N CYS A 171 18.17 -21.14 -6.96
CA CYS A 171 18.71 -21.21 -8.32
C CYS A 171 20.24 -21.11 -8.30
N GLU A 172 20.92 -22.23 -8.06
CA GLU A 172 22.38 -22.28 -8.13
C GLU A 172 22.84 -23.50 -8.94
N PRO A 173 23.55 -23.31 -10.08
CA PRO A 173 23.90 -22.03 -10.72
C PRO A 173 22.70 -21.37 -11.42
N ALA A 174 22.82 -20.09 -11.83
CA ALA A 174 21.76 -19.30 -12.49
C ALA A 174 21.12 -19.98 -13.73
N THR A 175 21.87 -20.86 -14.40
CA THR A 175 21.39 -21.63 -15.54
C THR A 175 20.31 -22.65 -15.17
N LEU A 176 20.21 -23.07 -13.91
CA LEU A 176 19.18 -24.00 -13.42
C LEU A 176 17.76 -23.45 -13.59
N CYS A 177 17.60 -22.14 -13.50
CA CYS A 177 16.33 -21.44 -13.63
C CYS A 177 16.26 -20.59 -14.91
N ASN A 178 17.04 -20.93 -15.95
CA ASN A 178 17.08 -20.19 -17.21
C ASN A 178 17.39 -18.69 -17.03
N ASN A 179 18.19 -18.33 -16.01
CA ASN A 179 18.48 -16.95 -15.61
C ASN A 179 17.26 -16.12 -15.16
N LYS A 180 16.10 -16.74 -14.93
CA LYS A 180 14.90 -16.08 -14.43
C LYS A 180 14.57 -16.53 -13.01
N TYR A 181 14.72 -15.60 -12.06
CA TYR A 181 14.55 -15.85 -10.63
C TYR A 181 14.36 -14.53 -9.87
N VAL A 182 13.91 -14.64 -8.62
CA VAL A 182 13.96 -13.55 -7.64
C VAL A 182 15.39 -13.38 -7.12
N SER A 183 15.98 -12.22 -7.35
CA SER A 183 17.28 -11.84 -6.82
C SER A 183 17.09 -11.02 -5.54
N PHE A 184 17.41 -11.59 -4.38
CA PHE A 184 17.48 -10.80 -3.14
C PHE A 184 18.76 -9.98 -3.14
N GLU A 185 18.61 -8.66 -3.10
CA GLU A 185 19.70 -7.70 -3.19
C GLU A 185 19.61 -6.61 -2.11
N GLN A 186 20.73 -5.96 -1.83
CA GLN A 186 20.87 -4.86 -0.87
C GLN A 186 21.61 -3.72 -1.58
N ASN A 187 21.02 -3.21 -2.66
CA ASN A 187 21.64 -2.20 -3.52
C ASN A 187 21.54 -0.80 -2.93
N GLU A 188 20.46 -0.53 -2.20
CA GLU A 188 20.20 0.73 -1.50
C GLU A 188 19.39 0.49 -0.23
N ASP A 189 19.39 1.46 0.69
CA ASP A 189 18.62 1.40 1.94
C ASP A 189 17.14 1.73 1.70
N ALA A 190 16.45 0.83 1.00
CA ALA A 190 15.01 0.85 0.74
C ALA A 190 14.47 -0.59 0.63
N CYS A 191 13.15 -0.76 0.75
CA CYS A 191 12.50 -2.07 0.60
C CYS A 191 11.55 -1.98 -0.59
N TYR A 192 11.75 -2.83 -1.60
CA TYR A 192 10.87 -2.85 -2.78
C TYR A 192 11.00 -4.15 -3.57
N SER A 193 9.98 -4.40 -4.39
CA SER A 193 9.86 -5.60 -5.21
C SER A 193 8.98 -5.35 -6.42
N TYR A 194 9.13 -6.19 -7.44
CA TYR A 194 8.19 -6.25 -8.56
C TYR A 194 6.88 -6.89 -8.13
N VAL A 195 5.75 -6.45 -8.69
CA VAL A 195 4.46 -7.11 -8.45
C VAL A 195 4.24 -8.23 -9.46
N GLY A 196 4.30 -9.48 -8.99
CA GLY A 196 4.11 -10.69 -9.79
C GLY A 196 5.34 -11.16 -10.56
N TYR A 197 5.13 -12.14 -11.44
CA TYR A 197 6.14 -12.65 -12.38
C TYR A 197 6.31 -11.68 -13.55
N VAL A 198 7.55 -11.32 -13.89
CA VAL A 198 7.85 -10.42 -15.01
C VAL A 198 8.56 -11.20 -16.11
N ASP A 199 7.87 -11.58 -17.19
CA ASP A 199 8.49 -12.41 -18.25
C ASP A 199 9.38 -11.62 -19.23
N ASP A 200 10.51 -11.09 -18.75
CA ASP A 200 11.46 -10.30 -19.54
C ASP A 200 12.81 -10.98 -19.77
N GLY A 201 12.97 -12.22 -19.29
CA GLY A 201 14.19 -13.01 -19.40
C GLY A 201 15.31 -12.62 -18.43
N GLU A 202 15.09 -11.65 -17.55
CA GLU A 202 16.08 -11.15 -16.60
C GLU A 202 15.69 -11.50 -15.14
N PRO A 203 16.65 -11.61 -14.20
CA PRO A 203 16.32 -11.72 -12.78
C PRO A 203 15.47 -10.54 -12.29
N GLN A 204 14.45 -10.79 -11.48
CA GLN A 204 13.66 -9.72 -10.87
C GLN A 204 14.15 -9.45 -9.44
N ILE A 205 14.41 -8.18 -9.13
CA ILE A 205 15.00 -7.78 -7.86
C ILE A 205 13.93 -7.72 -6.77
N VAL A 206 14.29 -8.25 -5.60
CA VAL A 206 13.71 -7.90 -4.30
C VAL A 206 14.81 -7.20 -3.51
N ASN A 207 14.70 -5.88 -3.34
CA ASN A 207 15.70 -5.10 -2.61
C ASN A 207 15.32 -5.03 -1.13
N LEU A 208 16.26 -5.42 -0.27
CA LEU A 208 16.15 -5.36 1.18
C LEU A 208 17.35 -4.58 1.73
N GLY A 209 17.18 -3.27 1.87
CA GLY A 209 18.10 -2.38 2.58
C GLY A 209 18.32 -2.75 4.05
N GLU A 210 19.30 -2.13 4.70
CA GLU A 210 19.60 -2.34 6.13
C GLU A 210 18.37 -2.08 7.02
N SER A 211 17.57 -1.07 6.68
CA SER A 211 16.33 -0.71 7.38
C SER A 211 15.20 -1.74 7.23
N CYS A 212 15.31 -2.68 6.29
CA CYS A 212 14.28 -3.70 6.04
C CYS A 212 14.31 -4.86 7.05
N PHE A 213 15.33 -4.94 7.91
CA PHE A 213 15.60 -6.10 8.76
C PHE A 213 15.11 -5.99 10.21
N ASP A 214 14.06 -5.20 10.45
CA ASP A 214 13.30 -5.22 11.72
C ASP A 214 12.34 -6.44 11.79
N GLY A 215 12.95 -7.64 11.81
CA GLY A 215 12.26 -8.93 11.71
C GLY A 215 11.90 -9.35 10.28
N ALA A 216 11.17 -10.47 10.15
CA ALA A 216 10.82 -11.05 8.85
C ALA A 216 9.69 -10.32 8.10
N GLY A 217 8.96 -9.43 8.78
CA GLY A 217 7.74 -8.81 8.27
C GLY A 217 7.90 -8.10 6.92
N THR A 218 8.94 -7.28 6.79
CA THR A 218 9.24 -6.55 5.56
C THR A 218 9.65 -7.50 4.45
N ALA A 219 10.50 -8.51 4.73
CA ALA A 219 10.84 -9.53 3.74
C ALA A 219 9.58 -10.31 3.27
N VAL A 220 8.65 -10.62 4.17
CA VAL A 220 7.37 -11.26 3.81
C VAL A 220 6.53 -10.36 2.91
N HIS A 221 6.51 -9.04 3.18
CA HIS A 221 5.82 -8.05 2.35
C HIS A 221 6.39 -8.02 0.92
N GLU A 222 7.71 -7.90 0.77
CA GLU A 222 8.36 -7.83 -0.55
C GLU A 222 8.25 -9.14 -1.34
N ILE A 223 8.32 -10.29 -0.66
CA ILE A 223 8.03 -11.59 -1.28
C ILE A 223 6.55 -11.65 -1.72
N GLY A 224 5.64 -11.05 -0.95
CA GLY A 224 4.22 -10.94 -1.30
C GLY A 224 4.00 -10.18 -2.59
N HIS A 225 4.70 -9.07 -2.79
CA HIS A 225 4.76 -8.38 -4.07
C HIS A 225 5.26 -9.30 -5.18
N ALA A 226 6.39 -10.00 -5.00
CA ALA A 226 6.93 -10.90 -6.02
C ALA A 226 5.96 -12.03 -6.39
N LEU A 227 5.07 -12.43 -5.48
CA LEU A 227 4.00 -13.41 -5.70
C LEU A 227 2.74 -12.84 -6.38
N GLY A 228 2.64 -11.51 -6.53
CA GLY A 228 1.52 -10.84 -7.20
C GLY A 228 0.54 -10.13 -6.27
N LEU A 229 0.88 -9.93 -5.00
CA LEU A 229 0.04 -9.15 -4.09
C LEU A 229 0.31 -7.65 -4.27
N TYR A 230 -0.76 -6.88 -4.47
CA TYR A 230 -0.74 -5.42 -4.41
C TYR A 230 -0.86 -4.93 -2.96
N HIS A 231 -0.54 -3.66 -2.72
CA HIS A 231 -0.82 -3.06 -1.42
C HIS A 231 -2.32 -3.07 -1.12
N GLU A 232 -2.69 -3.46 0.09
CA GLU A 232 -4.11 -3.59 0.43
C GLU A 232 -4.81 -2.22 0.45
N HIS A 233 -4.11 -1.14 0.78
CA HIS A 233 -4.70 0.19 0.78
C HIS A 233 -4.98 0.72 -0.62
N THR A 234 -4.55 0.08 -1.71
CA THR A 234 -5.00 0.45 -3.06
C THR A 234 -6.35 -0.18 -3.41
N HIS A 235 -6.91 -1.04 -2.55
CA HIS A 235 -8.23 -1.64 -2.76
C HIS A 235 -9.32 -0.57 -3.06
N PRO A 236 -10.19 -0.77 -4.06
CA PRO A 236 -11.18 0.22 -4.49
C PRO A 236 -12.12 0.66 -3.34
N GLN A 237 -12.46 -0.29 -2.47
CA GLN A 237 -13.31 -0.11 -1.28
C GLN A 237 -12.53 0.14 0.02
N ARG A 238 -11.27 0.57 -0.03
CA ARG A 238 -10.48 0.87 1.19
C ARG A 238 -11.25 1.77 2.15
N GLU A 239 -11.10 1.53 3.45
CA GLU A 239 -11.79 2.27 4.52
C GLU A 239 -10.92 3.38 5.16
N VAL A 240 -9.73 3.62 4.60
CA VAL A 240 -8.73 4.55 5.14
C VAL A 240 -8.67 5.87 4.37
N ILE A 241 -8.30 6.93 5.07
CA ILE A 241 -7.93 8.20 4.47
C ILE A 241 -6.41 8.26 4.26
N VAL A 242 -6.00 8.89 3.16
CA VAL A 242 -4.59 9.18 2.85
C VAL A 242 -4.31 10.60 3.30
N LEU A 243 -3.42 10.80 4.27
CA LEU A 243 -3.07 12.13 4.75
C LEU A 243 -2.19 12.85 3.72
N THR A 244 -2.78 13.85 3.07
CA THR A 244 -2.13 14.68 2.05
C THR A 244 -1.71 16.05 2.59
N ASP A 245 -1.75 16.24 3.91
CA ASP A 245 -1.43 17.50 4.60
C ASP A 245 0.08 17.81 4.66
N GLY A 246 0.94 16.88 4.21
CA GLY A 246 2.38 17.02 4.02
C GLY A 246 2.89 16.36 2.74
N ASP A 247 4.20 16.12 2.66
CA ASP A 247 4.79 15.30 1.60
C ASP A 247 4.53 13.82 1.90
N LEU A 248 4.01 13.09 0.92
CA LEU A 248 3.84 11.65 1.04
C LEU A 248 5.22 10.99 1.11
N PRO A 249 5.42 9.97 1.98
CA PRO A 249 6.72 9.33 2.15
C PRO A 249 7.17 8.53 0.92
N VAL A 250 6.23 8.19 0.04
CA VAL A 250 6.48 7.53 -1.25
C VAL A 250 5.64 8.19 -2.35
N SER A 251 5.88 7.82 -3.61
CA SER A 251 5.16 8.36 -4.77
C SER A 251 3.63 8.26 -4.61
N ALA A 252 2.91 9.30 -5.02
CA ALA A 252 1.44 9.34 -5.00
C ALA A 252 0.79 8.17 -5.76
N SER A 253 1.50 7.59 -6.75
CA SER A 253 1.07 6.40 -7.49
C SER A 253 0.85 5.19 -6.58
N ASN A 254 1.64 5.03 -5.51
CA ASN A 254 1.48 3.94 -4.54
C ASN A 254 0.18 4.07 -3.71
N TYR A 255 -0.50 5.20 -3.75
CA TYR A 255 -1.76 5.44 -3.03
C TYR A 255 -2.98 5.46 -3.96
N ALA A 256 -2.79 5.38 -5.28
CA ALA A 256 -3.89 5.33 -6.23
C ALA A 256 -4.71 4.06 -6.02
N LYS A 257 -6.03 4.12 -6.23
CA LYS A 257 -6.87 2.94 -6.10
C LYS A 257 -6.72 2.06 -7.34
N GLU A 258 -6.79 0.75 -7.10
CA GLU A 258 -7.00 -0.23 -8.14
C GLU A 258 -8.40 -0.11 -8.73
N THR A 259 -8.52 -0.46 -10.01
CA THR A 259 -9.80 -0.40 -10.71
C THR A 259 -10.79 -1.46 -10.21
N GLN A 260 -10.29 -2.62 -9.78
CA GLN A 260 -11.09 -3.76 -9.31
C GLN A 260 -10.35 -4.54 -8.23
N ALA A 261 -11.12 -5.14 -7.32
CA ALA A 261 -10.64 -6.18 -6.42
C ALA A 261 -11.35 -7.48 -6.79
N ILE A 262 -10.58 -8.47 -7.24
CA ILE A 262 -11.11 -9.64 -7.95
C ILE A 262 -11.31 -10.84 -6.99
N PHE A 263 -10.61 -10.88 -5.86
CA PHE A 263 -10.48 -12.11 -5.07
C PHE A 263 -10.95 -12.03 -3.61
N LYS A 264 -10.96 -10.85 -2.99
CA LYS A 264 -11.34 -10.70 -1.58
C LYS A 264 -11.94 -9.32 -1.27
N PRO A 265 -12.72 -9.20 -0.17
CA PRO A 265 -13.01 -7.91 0.45
C PRO A 265 -11.74 -7.25 1.01
N TYR A 266 -11.84 -5.95 1.29
CA TYR A 266 -10.76 -5.17 1.90
C TYR A 266 -10.36 -5.72 3.27
N ASP A 267 -9.06 -5.98 3.43
CA ASP A 267 -8.48 -6.64 4.61
C ASP A 267 -7.50 -5.74 5.35
N LYS A 268 -7.99 -4.95 6.31
CA LYS A 268 -7.15 -4.08 7.15
C LYS A 268 -5.96 -4.79 7.79
N GLY A 269 -6.12 -6.08 8.13
CA GLY A 269 -5.09 -6.91 8.74
C GLY A 269 -4.07 -7.49 7.77
N SER A 270 -4.18 -7.23 6.47
CA SER A 270 -3.23 -7.68 5.46
C SER A 270 -1.81 -7.19 5.76
N ILE A 271 -0.82 -8.06 5.57
CA ILE A 271 0.60 -7.66 5.67
C ILE A 271 0.98 -6.66 4.56
N MET A 272 0.17 -6.60 3.49
CA MET A 272 0.30 -5.68 2.37
C MET A 272 -0.30 -4.31 2.66
N HIS A 273 -0.95 -4.12 3.81
CA HIS A 273 -1.56 -2.84 4.15
C HIS A 273 -0.52 -1.85 4.68
N TYR A 274 -0.52 -0.60 4.19
CA TYR A 274 0.29 0.47 4.78
C TYR A 274 -0.22 0.94 6.15
N GLY A 275 0.69 1.31 7.05
CA GLY A 275 0.34 1.78 8.39
C GLY A 275 0.24 3.28 8.56
N ARG A 276 0.12 3.70 9.82
CA ARG A 276 0.07 5.12 10.22
C ARG A 276 1.32 5.90 9.83
N SER A 277 2.48 5.26 9.86
CA SER A 277 3.78 5.82 9.47
C SER A 277 3.84 6.21 7.99
N ALA A 278 3.13 5.47 7.13
CA ALA A 278 2.99 5.77 5.71
C ALA A 278 1.92 6.84 5.42
N GLY A 279 1.32 7.44 6.44
CA GLY A 279 0.33 8.51 6.26
C GLY A 279 -1.09 8.02 6.05
N LEU A 280 -1.43 6.77 6.35
CA LEU A 280 -2.82 6.28 6.31
C LEU A 280 -3.43 6.17 7.70
N CYS A 281 -4.72 6.38 7.81
CA CYS A 281 -5.45 6.11 9.04
C CYS A 281 -6.93 5.84 8.78
N LEU A 282 -7.57 5.16 9.72
CA LEU A 282 -9.03 5.06 9.76
C LEU A 282 -9.59 6.38 10.29
N PRO A 283 -10.63 6.96 9.64
CA PRO A 283 -11.25 8.18 10.13
C PRO A 283 -12.01 7.93 11.44
N LYS A 284 -12.25 8.98 12.23
CA LYS A 284 -13.22 8.94 13.34
C LYS A 284 -14.64 8.79 12.78
N ASP A 285 -15.50 8.12 13.51
CA ASP A 285 -16.88 7.80 13.10
C ASP A 285 -17.72 9.06 12.79
N GLU A 286 -17.34 10.20 13.37
CA GLU A 286 -17.93 11.52 13.14
C GLU A 286 -17.75 12.01 11.68
N TYR A 287 -16.78 11.45 10.94
CA TYR A 287 -16.45 11.87 9.58
C TYR A 287 -16.66 10.73 8.59
N PRO A 288 -17.71 10.78 7.74
CA PRO A 288 -17.91 9.75 6.73
C PRO A 288 -16.78 9.78 5.70
N LEU A 289 -16.29 8.60 5.31
CA LEU A 289 -15.14 8.46 4.40
C LEU A 289 -15.34 9.22 3.09
N SER A 290 -16.56 9.24 2.56
CA SER A 290 -16.92 9.93 1.31
C SER A 290 -16.75 11.46 1.37
N SER A 291 -16.61 12.04 2.56
CA SER A 291 -16.35 13.46 2.71
C SER A 291 -14.90 13.82 2.44
N PHE A 292 -13.95 12.89 2.52
CA PHE A 292 -12.53 13.21 2.40
C PHE A 292 -12.05 13.25 0.96
N CYS A 293 -11.08 14.14 0.74
CA CYS A 293 -10.29 14.10 -0.47
C CYS A 293 -9.39 12.86 -0.46
N ASP A 294 -9.15 12.35 -1.65
CA ASP A 294 -8.30 11.21 -1.96
C ASP A 294 -7.24 11.69 -2.98
N VAL A 295 -6.17 10.92 -3.21
CA VAL A 295 -5.15 11.25 -4.23
C VAL A 295 -5.75 11.38 -5.64
N GLU A 296 -6.91 10.77 -5.87
CA GLU A 296 -7.69 10.88 -7.12
C GLU A 296 -8.85 11.88 -7.07
N ILE A 297 -9.33 12.25 -5.86
CA ILE A 297 -10.50 13.11 -5.63
C ILE A 297 -10.09 14.31 -4.78
N THR A 298 -9.93 15.49 -5.39
CA THR A 298 -9.44 16.69 -4.67
C THR A 298 -10.35 17.93 -4.76
N THR A 299 -11.64 17.77 -5.09
CA THR A 299 -12.62 18.88 -5.18
C THR A 299 -13.90 18.49 -4.47
N ASN A 300 -14.60 19.47 -3.89
CA ASN A 300 -15.86 19.25 -3.16
C ASN A 300 -15.70 18.19 -2.06
N CYS A 301 -14.54 18.16 -1.43
CA CYS A 301 -14.15 17.22 -0.39
C CYS A 301 -13.33 17.94 0.68
N VAL A 302 -13.22 17.32 1.85
CA VAL A 302 -12.46 17.79 3.00
C VAL A 302 -11.05 17.24 2.88
N MET A 303 -10.03 18.10 2.88
CA MET A 303 -8.65 17.63 2.88
C MET A 303 -8.37 16.85 4.18
N PRO A 304 -7.91 15.58 4.10
CA PRO A 304 -7.65 14.77 5.28
C PRO A 304 -6.42 15.30 6.03
N VAL A 305 -6.58 15.54 7.34
CA VAL A 305 -5.51 15.94 8.26
C VAL A 305 -5.44 14.97 9.42
N ARG A 306 -4.31 14.98 10.15
CA ARG A 306 -4.07 14.08 11.30
C ARG A 306 -5.19 14.07 12.35
N GLN A 307 -5.91 15.18 12.53
CA GLN A 307 -6.99 15.32 13.52
C GLN A 307 -8.23 14.47 13.20
N HIS A 308 -8.42 14.09 11.92
CA HIS A 308 -9.50 13.22 11.48
C HIS A 308 -9.22 11.73 11.77
N CYS A 309 -7.97 11.37 12.06
CA CYS A 309 -7.59 10.00 12.35
C CYS A 309 -8.14 9.52 13.69
N ASN A 310 -8.68 8.30 13.70
CA ASN A 310 -8.98 7.57 14.91
C ASN A 310 -7.74 6.79 15.38
N THR A 311 -6.94 7.40 16.25
CA THR A 311 -5.64 6.83 16.67
C THR A 311 -5.77 5.55 17.49
N THR A 312 -6.92 5.29 18.12
CA THR A 312 -7.14 4.03 18.86
C THR A 312 -7.19 2.83 17.92
N ARG A 313 -7.53 3.04 16.65
CA ARG A 313 -7.64 2.03 15.59
C ARG A 313 -6.38 1.87 14.75
N ASN A 314 -5.28 2.53 15.11
CA ASN A 314 -4.01 2.41 14.38
C ASN A 314 -3.50 0.97 14.30
N HIS A 315 -3.83 0.13 15.29
CA HIS A 315 -3.42 -1.28 15.33
C HIS A 315 -4.18 -2.17 14.34
N GLU A 316 -5.27 -1.69 13.74
CA GLU A 316 -6.04 -2.46 12.74
C GLU A 316 -5.33 -2.53 11.39
N ILE A 317 -4.37 -1.64 11.11
CA ILE A 317 -3.70 -1.50 9.81
C ILE A 317 -2.18 -1.46 9.97
N GLY A 318 -1.45 -1.86 8.93
CA GLY A 318 0.00 -1.69 8.89
C GLY A 318 0.81 -2.72 9.68
N GLN A 319 0.19 -3.83 10.09
CA GLN A 319 0.90 -4.91 10.75
C GLN A 319 1.95 -5.54 9.80
N ARG A 320 3.07 -6.00 10.36
CA ARG A 320 4.17 -6.69 9.67
C ARG A 320 4.54 -8.00 10.36
N GLY A 321 3.61 -8.62 11.08
CA GLY A 321 3.87 -9.83 11.86
C GLY A 321 3.59 -11.12 11.10
N VAL A 322 2.47 -11.19 10.37
CA VAL A 322 1.99 -12.45 9.77
C VAL A 322 1.18 -12.20 8.51
N LEU A 323 1.12 -13.21 7.63
CA LEU A 323 0.12 -13.24 6.56
C LEU A 323 -1.28 -13.31 7.17
N SER A 324 -2.18 -12.44 6.70
CA SER A 324 -3.60 -12.53 7.01
C SER A 324 -4.23 -13.73 6.28
N ALA A 325 -5.47 -14.10 6.65
CA ALA A 325 -6.21 -15.07 5.85
C ALA A 325 -6.51 -14.55 4.44
N GLY A 326 -6.56 -13.24 4.23
CA GLY A 326 -6.86 -12.59 2.96
C GLY A 326 -5.69 -12.71 2.03
N ASP A 327 -4.48 -12.47 2.54
CA ASP A 327 -3.24 -12.70 1.81
C ASP A 327 -3.16 -14.15 1.33
N ILE A 328 -3.39 -15.12 2.24
CA ILE A 328 -3.36 -16.56 1.92
C ILE A 328 -4.44 -16.93 0.90
N ASN A 329 -5.68 -16.44 1.05
CA ASN A 329 -6.78 -16.77 0.14
C ASN A 329 -6.58 -16.19 -1.26
N THR A 330 -6.05 -14.96 -1.36
CA THR A 330 -5.67 -14.38 -2.65
C THR A 330 -4.62 -15.26 -3.33
N LEU A 331 -3.56 -15.65 -2.61
CA LEU A 331 -2.52 -16.52 -3.16
C LEU A 331 -3.04 -17.91 -3.56
N LYS A 332 -3.96 -18.51 -2.79
CA LYS A 332 -4.63 -19.76 -3.21
C LYS A 332 -5.44 -19.61 -4.48
N THR A 333 -6.04 -18.44 -4.69
CA THR A 333 -6.80 -18.18 -5.90
C THR A 333 -5.87 -18.02 -7.10
N LEU A 334 -4.67 -17.47 -6.90
CA LEU A 334 -3.64 -17.31 -7.93
C LEU A 334 -2.93 -18.63 -8.26
N TYR A 335 -2.51 -19.40 -7.25
CA TYR A 335 -1.61 -20.54 -7.40
C TYR A 335 -2.26 -21.91 -7.16
N GLY A 336 -3.47 -21.93 -6.61
CA GLY A 336 -4.13 -23.15 -6.11
C GLY A 336 -3.76 -23.46 -4.65
N SER A 337 -4.32 -24.55 -4.12
CA SER A 337 -4.08 -25.03 -2.75
C SER A 337 -3.53 -26.46 -2.75
N THR A 338 -2.63 -26.76 -1.81
CA THR A 338 -2.01 -28.07 -1.65
C THR A 338 -2.88 -29.07 -0.88
N ASP A 339 -3.97 -28.62 -0.25
CA ASP A 339 -4.85 -29.43 0.60
C ASP A 339 -5.79 -30.39 -0.19
N GLY A 340 -5.55 -30.60 -1.49
CA GLY A 340 -6.29 -31.57 -2.31
C GLY A 340 -7.78 -31.27 -2.50
N LYS A 341 -8.29 -30.17 -1.96
CA LYS A 341 -9.62 -29.62 -2.28
C LYS A 341 -9.49 -28.74 -3.51
N ASN A 342 -9.39 -29.38 -4.67
CA ASN A 342 -9.63 -28.71 -5.94
C ASN A 342 -11.07 -28.18 -5.94
N ASN A 343 -11.27 -26.92 -5.55
CA ASN A 343 -12.38 -26.16 -6.10
C ASN A 343 -11.94 -25.67 -7.48
N SER A 344 -11.89 -26.61 -8.42
CA SER A 344 -11.89 -26.34 -9.86
C SER A 344 -13.29 -25.85 -10.28
N SER A 345 -13.77 -24.81 -9.61
CA SER A 345 -14.90 -24.02 -10.04
C SER A 345 -14.38 -22.61 -10.21
N GLU A 346 -14.25 -22.22 -11.48
CA GLU A 346 -14.27 -20.85 -11.99
C GLU A 346 -14.81 -19.84 -10.96
N PRO A 347 -14.12 -18.70 -10.70
CA PRO A 347 -14.51 -17.79 -9.64
C PRO A 347 -15.91 -17.22 -9.94
N GLN A 348 -16.92 -17.80 -9.29
CA GLN A 348 -18.28 -17.27 -9.32
C GLN A 348 -18.33 -16.04 -8.42
N VAL A 349 -18.30 -14.87 -9.04
CA VAL A 349 -18.61 -13.58 -8.40
C VAL A 349 -20.03 -13.66 -7.87
N THR A 350 -20.21 -14.02 -6.60
CA THR A 350 -21.49 -13.93 -5.92
C THR A 350 -21.33 -13.41 -4.50
N ASP A 351 -22.37 -12.67 -4.11
CA ASP A 351 -22.55 -11.81 -2.95
C ASP A 351 -22.00 -12.37 -1.62
N TRP A 352 -21.02 -11.66 -1.06
CA TRP A 352 -20.30 -12.06 0.15
C TRP A 352 -21.12 -11.73 1.41
N THR A 353 -21.96 -12.64 1.86
CA THR A 353 -22.70 -12.52 3.14
C THR A 353 -21.96 -13.19 4.32
N ASP A 354 -22.31 -12.75 5.53
CA ASP A 354 -21.72 -12.96 6.87
C ASP A 354 -21.24 -14.38 7.26
N ASN A 355 -21.57 -15.42 6.49
CA ASN A 355 -21.05 -16.77 6.71
C ASN A 355 -19.58 -16.89 6.31
N VAL A 356 -19.16 -16.27 5.21
CA VAL A 356 -17.78 -16.40 4.74
C VAL A 356 -16.82 -15.58 5.59
N ALA A 357 -17.25 -14.42 6.08
CA ALA A 357 -16.46 -13.61 7.04
C ALA A 357 -16.21 -14.36 8.37
N ARG A 358 -17.17 -15.16 8.84
CA ARG A 358 -17.00 -16.00 10.03
C ARG A 358 -16.06 -17.18 9.78
N GLU A 359 -16.18 -17.85 8.63
CA GLU A 359 -15.25 -18.91 8.25
C GLU A 359 -13.82 -18.38 8.04
N TYR A 360 -13.68 -17.24 7.39
CA TYR A 360 -12.43 -16.50 7.18
C TYR A 360 -11.73 -16.17 8.50
N ASN A 361 -12.45 -15.56 9.46
CA ASN A 361 -11.89 -15.22 10.77
C ASN A 361 -11.52 -16.48 11.57
N SER A 362 -12.30 -17.56 11.46
CA SER A 362 -11.99 -18.83 12.12
C SER A 362 -10.81 -19.58 11.49
N ALA A 363 -10.62 -19.48 10.17
CA ALA A 363 -9.48 -20.04 9.45
C ALA A 363 -8.20 -19.23 9.70
N ALA A 364 -8.29 -17.90 9.70
CA ALA A 364 -7.21 -16.97 10.07
C ALA A 364 -6.67 -17.29 11.46
N ALA A 365 -7.56 -17.40 12.46
CA ALA A 365 -7.18 -17.70 13.84
C ALA A 365 -6.53 -19.09 13.97
N ARG A 366 -7.03 -20.11 13.26
CA ARG A 366 -6.44 -21.46 13.26
C ARG A 366 -5.08 -21.50 12.58
N ASN A 367 -4.89 -20.76 11.49
CA ASN A 367 -3.62 -20.72 10.76
C ASN A 367 -2.57 -19.92 11.53
N GLN A 368 -2.93 -18.77 12.12
CA GLN A 368 -2.05 -18.03 13.02
C GLN A 368 -1.66 -18.86 14.24
N ALA A 369 -2.59 -19.61 14.84
CA ALA A 369 -2.27 -20.52 15.95
C ALA A 369 -1.32 -21.65 15.54
N LYS A 370 -1.52 -22.27 14.36
CA LYS A 370 -0.63 -23.33 13.85
C LYS A 370 0.77 -22.81 13.50
N GLN A 371 0.86 -21.61 12.91
CA GLN A 371 2.13 -20.96 12.58
C GLN A 371 2.89 -20.56 13.85
N ALA A 372 2.19 -19.94 14.82
CA ALA A 372 2.77 -19.58 16.11
C ALA A 372 3.27 -20.80 16.91
N GLU A 373 2.54 -21.92 16.86
CA GLU A 373 2.94 -23.15 17.55
C GLU A 373 4.16 -23.81 16.90
N LYS A 374 4.22 -23.85 15.55
CA LYS A 374 5.39 -24.35 14.82
C LYS A 374 6.62 -23.47 15.04
N ALA A 375 6.45 -22.14 15.09
CA ALA A 375 7.53 -21.20 15.40
C ALA A 375 8.07 -21.42 16.82
N LYS A 376 7.20 -21.63 17.81
CA LYS A 376 7.59 -21.94 19.19
C LYS A 376 8.38 -23.25 19.29
N GLN A 377 7.91 -24.32 18.66
CA GLN A 377 8.60 -25.62 18.66
C GLN A 377 9.99 -25.54 17.98
N LYS A 378 10.15 -24.67 16.98
CA LYS A 378 11.43 -24.47 16.30
C LYS A 378 12.44 -23.71 17.17
N VAL A 379 11.97 -22.74 17.97
CA VAL A 379 12.79 -22.00 18.96
C VAL A 379 13.18 -22.90 20.13
N GLU A 380 12.27 -23.72 20.64
CA GLU A 380 12.59 -24.71 21.68
C GLU A 380 13.64 -25.70 21.18
N ASN A 381 13.47 -26.26 19.99
CA ASN A 381 14.47 -27.18 19.40
C ASN A 381 15.84 -26.53 19.15
N ALA A 382 15.88 -25.22 18.85
CA ALA A 382 17.14 -24.48 18.75
C ALA A 382 17.81 -24.29 20.12
N ASN A 383 17.03 -24.07 21.18
CA ASN A 383 17.53 -23.97 22.55
C ASN A 383 18.01 -25.32 23.12
N THR A 384 17.37 -26.43 22.74
CA THR A 384 17.81 -27.80 23.12
C THR A 384 19.13 -28.19 22.43
N LYS A 385 19.37 -27.71 21.20
CA LYS A 385 20.66 -27.86 20.50
C LYS A 385 21.78 -27.01 21.13
N LYS A 386 21.47 -25.84 21.68
CA LYS A 386 22.43 -25.01 22.42
C LYS A 386 22.83 -25.64 23.76
N THR A 387 21.91 -26.27 24.47
CA THR A 387 22.20 -26.94 25.75
C THR A 387 22.99 -28.24 25.59
N THR A 388 22.83 -28.97 24.47
CA THR A 388 23.67 -30.13 24.15
C THR A 388 25.10 -29.78 23.70
N SER A 389 25.33 -28.56 23.21
CA SER A 389 26.67 -28.06 22.86
C SER A 389 27.53 -27.65 24.07
N TYR A 390 26.93 -27.40 25.24
CA TYR A 390 27.67 -27.07 26.48
C TYR A 390 27.98 -28.28 27.38
N GLY A 391 27.48 -29.48 27.03
CA GLY A 391 27.64 -30.70 27.83
C GLY A 391 28.89 -31.53 27.54
N ASN A 392 29.76 -31.11 26.61
CA ASN A 392 30.83 -31.98 26.11
C ASN A 392 32.18 -31.25 25.99
N ASN A 393 32.65 -30.63 27.07
CA ASN A 393 34.06 -30.26 27.22
C ASN A 393 34.59 -30.81 28.54
N GLY A 394 35.60 -31.67 28.41
CA GLY A 394 36.16 -32.51 29.45
C GLY A 394 36.82 -31.76 30.59
N TRP A 395 36.92 -32.48 31.70
CA TRP A 395 37.63 -32.14 32.92
C TRP A 395 39.08 -31.73 32.64
N GLY A 396 39.46 -30.54 33.10
CA GLY A 396 40.83 -30.03 33.12
C GLY A 396 41.01 -29.03 34.26
N THR A 397 41.89 -29.37 35.19
CA THR A 397 42.25 -28.68 36.44
C THR A 397 42.90 -27.29 36.26
N TRP A 398 43.11 -26.59 37.39
CA TRP A 398 43.81 -25.31 37.66
C TRP A 398 42.89 -24.07 37.66
N GLY A 399 42.89 -23.17 38.62
CA GLY A 399 43.70 -22.94 39.82
C GLY A 399 43.18 -21.66 40.50
N SER A 400 43.30 -21.61 41.82
CA SER A 400 42.88 -20.54 42.73
C SER A 400 43.44 -19.14 42.38
N TYR A 401 42.57 -18.12 42.31
CA TYR A 401 42.92 -16.74 42.68
C TYR A 401 41.72 -16.03 43.32
N THR A 402 41.88 -15.69 44.60
CA THR A 402 41.06 -14.80 45.41
C THR A 402 41.41 -13.33 45.13
N ASN A 403 40.39 -12.48 45.02
CA ASN A 403 40.34 -11.04 45.36
C ASN A 403 38.91 -10.59 44.99
N GLY A 404 37.98 -10.21 45.87
CA GLY A 404 38.09 -9.40 47.08
C GLY A 404 37.80 -7.95 46.72
N PHE A 405 36.52 -7.52 46.70
CA PHE A 405 36.14 -6.11 46.96
C PHE A 405 34.67 -5.98 47.39
N SER A 406 34.49 -5.10 48.37
CA SER A 406 33.38 -4.94 49.31
C SER A 406 32.30 -3.98 48.79
N PHE A 407 31.02 -4.31 49.02
CA PHE A 407 29.89 -3.37 48.93
C PHE A 407 29.82 -2.49 50.19
N ARG A 408 29.86 -1.17 50.01
CA ARG A 408 29.38 -0.19 51.00
C ARG A 408 28.16 0.52 50.42
N GLY A 409 27.06 0.46 51.15
CA GLY A 409 25.86 1.24 50.89
C GLY A 409 26.01 2.71 51.28
N ALA A 410 25.12 3.52 50.74
CA ALA A 410 24.76 4.81 51.28
C ALA A 410 23.26 5.01 51.04
N GLY A 411 22.50 5.13 52.12
CA GLY A 411 21.18 5.75 52.12
C GLY A 411 21.33 7.18 52.65
N ASN A 412 20.79 8.13 51.88
CA ASN A 412 19.88 9.19 52.33
C ASN A 412 19.33 9.90 51.10
#